data_AF-A0A5B7FJQ2-F1
#
_entry.id   AF-A0A5B7FJQ2-F1
#
_cell.length_a   1.000
_cell.length_b   1.000
_cell.length_c   1.000
_cell.angle_alpha   90.00
_cell.angle_beta   90.00
_cell.angle_gamma   90.00
#
_symmetry.space_group_name_H-M   'P 1'
#
loop_
_entity.id
_entity.type
_entity.pdbx_description
1 polymer ?
#
loop_
_entity_poly.entity_id
_entity_poly.type
_entity_poly.pdbx_seq_one_letter_code
_entity_poly.pdbx_strand_id
1 'polypeptide(L)'
;MEEAKLVILKATQKRPVQDKALCRFEHTLGTDGLIRKEGRLKQASLHPDQNNPVLLPRNERVTKLIGKDVYTMKVGHAGRENTLAAICEVFWIPQVL
;
A
#
# COMPACT_ATOMS: atom_id res chain seq x y z
N MET A 1 6.80 -16.20 2.17
CA MET A 1 6.79 -15.14 1.12
C MET A 1 6.28 -13.81 1.68
N GLU A 2 5.28 -13.81 2.57
CA GLU A 2 4.71 -12.61 3.20
C GLU A 2 5.71 -11.79 4.03
N GLU A 3 6.49 -12.48 4.89
CA GLU A 3 7.52 -11.87 5.74
C GLU A 3 8.58 -11.07 4.96
N ALA A 4 9.03 -11.59 3.81
CA ALA A 4 10.07 -10.95 3.01
C ALA A 4 9.58 -9.63 2.38
N LYS A 5 8.32 -9.59 1.92
CA LYS A 5 7.69 -8.37 1.41
C LYS A 5 7.57 -7.32 2.52
N LEU A 6 7.19 -7.76 3.72
CA LEU A 6 7.02 -6.90 4.90
C LEU A 6 8.35 -6.24 5.32
N VAL A 7 9.44 -7.00 5.38
CA VAL A 7 10.78 -6.49 5.71
C VAL A 7 11.24 -5.42 4.72
N ILE A 8 11.06 -5.67 3.42
CA ILE A 8 11.45 -4.73 2.36
C ILE A 8 10.57 -3.46 2.43
N LEU A 9 9.26 -3.61 2.63
CA LEU A 9 8.34 -2.48 2.78
C LEU A 9 8.74 -1.59 3.96
N LYS A 10 9.01 -2.17 5.14
CA LYS A 10 9.50 -1.43 6.32
C LYS A 10 10.78 -0.66 6.02
N ALA A 11 11.74 -1.29 5.35
CA ALA A 11 13.00 -0.64 5.00
C ALA A 11 12.79 0.56 4.05
N THR A 12 11.88 0.43 3.08
CA THR A 12 11.58 1.49 2.11
C THR A 12 10.80 2.65 2.74
N GLN A 13 10.02 2.40 3.79
CA GLN A 13 9.18 3.41 4.44
C GLN A 13 9.92 4.35 5.41
N LYS A 14 11.23 4.13 5.65
CA LYS A 14 12.05 5.02 6.50
C LYS A 14 12.25 6.44 5.94
N ARG A 15 12.20 6.60 4.62
CA ARG A 15 12.34 7.88 3.88
C ARG A 15 11.03 8.65 3.64
N PRO A 16 9.89 8.00 3.30
CA PRO A 16 8.68 8.71 2.91
C PRO A 16 8.08 9.65 3.96
N VAL A 17 8.27 9.44 5.27
CA VAL A 17 7.68 10.32 6.33
C VAL A 17 7.98 11.82 6.11
N GLN A 18 9.05 12.15 5.40
CA GLN A 18 9.47 13.53 5.11
C GLN A 18 8.87 14.09 3.81
N ASP A 19 8.09 13.30 3.07
CA ASP A 19 7.41 13.72 1.85
C ASP A 19 6.19 14.60 2.20
N LYS A 20 6.20 15.85 1.73
CA LYS A 20 5.08 16.79 1.91
C LYS A 20 3.73 16.21 1.44
N ALA A 21 3.73 15.30 0.47
CA ALA A 21 2.51 14.66 0.00
C ALA A 21 1.87 13.74 1.05
N LEU A 22 2.66 13.15 1.94
CA LEU A 22 2.17 12.35 3.07
C LEU A 22 1.66 13.24 4.20
N CYS A 23 2.33 14.37 4.48
CA CYS A 23 1.86 15.31 5.50
C CYS A 23 0.42 15.83 5.27
N ARG A 24 -0.12 15.71 4.05
CA ARG A 24 -1.50 16.11 3.71
C ARG A 24 -2.56 15.12 4.21
N PHE A 25 -2.19 13.89 4.53
CA PHE A 25 -3.13 12.84 4.88
C PHE A 25 -2.89 12.32 6.31
N GLU A 26 -3.96 11.92 6.99
CA GLU A 26 -3.83 11.27 8.29
C GLU A 26 -3.18 9.89 8.12
N HIS A 27 -2.13 9.67 8.89
CA HIS A 27 -1.30 8.46 8.84
C HIS A 27 -1.12 7.87 10.22
N THR A 28 -1.12 6.54 10.27
CA THR A 28 -0.89 5.78 11.49
C THR A 28 0.27 4.81 11.29
N LEU A 29 1.00 4.56 12.37
CA LEU A 29 1.99 3.49 12.41
C LEU A 29 1.30 2.22 12.88
N GLY A 30 1.26 1.20 12.03
CA GLY A 30 0.73 -0.11 12.38
C GLY A 30 1.59 -0.81 13.44
N THR A 31 1.03 -1.82 14.10
CA THR A 31 1.76 -2.69 15.05
C THR A 31 2.87 -3.47 14.38
N ASP A 32 2.76 -3.69 13.07
CA ASP A 32 3.80 -4.22 12.23
C ASP A 32 4.95 -3.22 12.03
N GLY A 33 4.79 -1.92 12.30
CA GLY A 33 5.79 -0.88 12.03
C GLY A 33 5.73 -0.37 10.59
N LEU A 34 4.62 -0.60 9.89
CA LEU A 34 4.35 0.00 8.59
C LEU A 34 3.51 1.27 8.72
N ILE A 35 3.81 2.26 7.88
CA ILE A 35 2.99 3.47 7.72
C ILE A 35 1.74 3.08 6.94
N ARG A 36 0.58 3.52 7.45
CA ARG A 36 -0.73 3.24 6.88
C ARG A 36 -1.51 4.53 6.72
N LYS A 37 -2.32 4.64 5.66
CA LYS A 37 -3.30 5.73 5.54
C LYS A 37 -4.46 5.41 6.47
N GLU A 38 -4.85 6.35 7.32
CA GLU A 38 -6.04 6.17 8.15
C GLU A 38 -7.32 6.32 7.32
N GLY A 39 -8.34 5.50 7.63
CA GLY A 39 -9.73 5.93 7.50
C GLY A 39 -10.32 5.92 6.09
N ARG A 40 -10.55 4.74 5.51
CA ARG A 40 -11.48 4.62 4.38
C ARG A 40 -12.94 4.54 4.82
N LEU A 41 -13.29 3.69 5.79
CA LEU A 41 -14.64 3.54 6.33
C LEU A 41 -14.56 3.09 7.81
N LYS A 42 -14.60 4.05 8.74
CA LYS A 42 -14.45 3.78 10.19
C LYS A 42 -15.51 2.83 10.78
N GLN A 43 -16.67 2.70 10.13
CA GLN A 43 -17.80 1.89 10.59
C GLN A 43 -18.07 0.63 9.76
N ALA A 44 -17.26 0.35 8.73
CA ALA A 44 -17.46 -0.84 7.90
C ALA A 44 -16.71 -2.04 8.50
N SER A 45 -17.33 -3.22 8.41
CA SER A 45 -16.72 -4.51 8.78
C SER A 45 -15.70 -4.96 7.72
N LEU A 46 -14.63 -4.18 7.55
CA LEU A 46 -13.54 -4.43 6.61
C LEU A 46 -12.32 -5.00 7.34
N HIS A 47 -11.47 -5.73 6.61
CA HIS A 47 -10.18 -6.15 7.13
C HIS A 47 -9.35 -4.91 7.52
N PRO A 48 -8.54 -4.95 8.60
CA PRO A 48 -7.72 -3.81 9.02
C PRO A 48 -6.87 -3.21 7.91
N ASP A 49 -6.28 -4.05 7.05
CA ASP A 49 -5.49 -3.59 5.89
C ASP A 49 -6.34 -2.94 4.77
N GLN A 50 -7.63 -3.24 4.70
CA GLN A 50 -8.53 -2.59 3.75
C GLN A 50 -9.00 -1.23 4.26
N ASN A 51 -9.22 -1.12 5.58
CA ASN A 51 -9.64 0.12 6.21
C ASN A 51 -8.48 1.10 6.38
N ASN A 52 -7.31 0.57 6.75
CA ASN A 52 -6.06 1.30 6.96
C ASN A 52 -4.95 0.76 6.04
N PRO A 53 -5.03 1.07 4.73
CA PRO A 53 -4.13 0.52 3.73
C PRO A 53 -2.69 0.95 3.95
N VAL A 54 -1.78 0.01 3.69
CA VAL A 54 -0.34 0.21 3.83
C VAL A 54 0.15 1.19 2.77
N LEU A 55 0.96 2.16 3.20
CA LEU A 55 1.65 3.07 2.31
C LEU A 55 2.57 2.28 1.36
N LEU A 56 2.32 2.37 0.07
CA LEU A 56 3.18 1.81 -0.95
C LEU A 56 4.04 2.93 -1.55
N PRO A 57 5.36 2.97 -1.27
CA PRO A 57 6.20 4.08 -1.69
C PRO A 57 6.25 4.19 -3.21
N ARG A 58 6.10 5.40 -3.73
CA ARG A 58 6.20 5.64 -5.17
C ARG A 58 7.63 5.36 -5.65
N ASN A 59 7.75 4.81 -6.87
CA ASN A 59 9.02 4.56 -7.57
C ASN A 59 10.00 3.58 -6.91
N GLU A 60 9.63 2.94 -5.80
CA GLU A 60 10.45 1.91 -5.18
C GLU A 60 10.36 0.56 -5.91
N ARG A 61 11.43 -0.23 -5.84
CA ARG A 61 11.49 -1.56 -6.47
C ARG A 61 10.40 -2.49 -5.92
N VAL A 62 10.10 -2.40 -4.63
CA VAL A 62 9.06 -3.20 -3.97
C VAL A 62 7.68 -2.96 -4.58
N THR A 63 7.38 -1.71 -4.94
CA THR A 63 6.12 -1.32 -5.60
C THR A 63 5.98 -1.94 -6.98
N LYS A 64 7.06 -1.98 -7.77
CA LYS A 64 7.07 -2.67 -9.06
C LYS A 64 6.88 -4.18 -8.91
N LEU A 65 7.50 -4.79 -7.90
CA LEU A 65 7.36 -6.21 -7.61
C LEU A 65 5.94 -6.57 -7.18
N ILE A 66 5.34 -5.79 -6.28
CA ILE A 66 3.94 -5.94 -5.87
C ILE A 66 3.02 -5.77 -7.07
N GLY A 67 3.23 -4.73 -7.89
CA GLY A 67 2.43 -4.52 -9.09
C GLY A 67 2.50 -5.68 -10.07
N LYS A 68 3.71 -6.22 -10.31
CA LYS A 68 3.89 -7.40 -11.18
C LYS A 68 3.20 -8.63 -10.60
N ASP A 69 3.37 -8.89 -9.30
CA ASP A 69 2.77 -10.03 -8.60
C ASP A 69 1.24 -9.97 -8.64
N VAL A 70 0.64 -8.80 -8.37
CA VAL A 70 -0.81 -8.61 -8.48
C VAL A 70 -1.27 -8.80 -9.93
N TYR A 71 -0.57 -8.22 -10.90
CA TYR A 71 -0.89 -8.34 -12.32
C TYR A 71 -0.88 -9.81 -12.79
N THR A 72 0.14 -10.58 -12.42
CA THR A 72 0.28 -11.97 -12.89
C THR A 72 -0.52 -12.96 -12.05
N MET A 73 -0.44 -12.87 -10.72
CA MET A 73 -0.99 -13.90 -9.81
C MET A 73 -2.42 -13.61 -9.38
N LYS A 74 -2.76 -12.34 -9.08
CA LYS A 74 -4.06 -12.00 -8.48
C LYS A 74 -5.13 -11.72 -9.55
N VAL A 75 -4.80 -10.93 -10.58
CA VAL A 75 -5.77 -10.53 -11.62
C VAL A 75 -5.55 -11.22 -12.97
N GLY A 76 -4.57 -12.12 -13.08
CA GLY A 76 -4.38 -12.96 -14.27
C GLY A 76 -4.28 -12.17 -15.58
N HIS A 77 -3.51 -11.08 -15.60
CA HIS A 77 -3.35 -10.19 -16.74
C HIS A 77 -4.60 -9.38 -17.16
N ALA A 78 -5.61 -9.23 -16.29
CA ALA A 78 -6.87 -8.52 -16.59
C ALA A 78 -6.74 -6.98 -16.78
N GLY A 79 -5.57 -6.47 -17.15
CA GLY A 79 -5.34 -5.06 -17.47
C GLY A 79 -5.02 -4.17 -16.28
N ARG A 80 -4.74 -2.90 -16.58
CA ARG A 80 -4.19 -1.93 -15.62
C ARG A 80 -5.18 -1.57 -14.53
N GLU A 81 -6.42 -1.27 -14.88
CA GLU A 81 -7.43 -0.78 -13.93
C GLU A 81 -7.79 -1.87 -12.90
N ASN A 82 -7.93 -3.13 -13.34
CA ASN A 82 -8.12 -4.26 -12.43
C ASN A 82 -6.92 -4.48 -11.51
N THR A 83 -5.70 -4.34 -12.05
CA THR A 83 -4.47 -4.41 -11.24
C THR A 83 -4.44 -3.30 -10.20
N LEU A 84 -4.76 -2.06 -10.60
CA LEU A 84 -4.80 -0.90 -9.71
C LEU A 84 -5.87 -1.06 -8.63
N ALA A 85 -7.08 -1.50 -8.99
CA ALA A 85 -8.14 -1.78 -8.03
C ALA A 85 -7.68 -2.82 -6.99
N ALA A 86 -7.10 -3.93 -7.45
CA ALA A 86 -6.62 -5.00 -6.59
C ALA A 86 -5.44 -4.61 -5.69
N ILE A 87 -4.57 -3.69 -6.14
CA ILE A 87 -3.52 -3.10 -5.29
C ILE A 87 -4.15 -2.14 -4.28
N CYS A 88 -5.03 -1.25 -4.75
CA CYS A 88 -5.65 -0.24 -3.93
C CYS A 88 -6.55 -0.83 -2.85
N GLU A 89 -7.04 -2.06 -2.95
CA GLU A 89 -7.80 -2.73 -1.88
C GLU A 89 -7.07 -2.73 -0.52
N VAL A 90 -5.74 -2.93 -0.52
CA VAL A 90 -4.94 -3.10 0.71
C VAL A 90 -3.73 -2.16 0.79
N PHE A 91 -3.37 -1.52 -0.32
CA PHE A 91 -2.30 -0.54 -0.39
C PHE A 91 -2.81 0.86 -0.72
N TRP A 92 -2.04 1.85 -0.33
CA TRP A 92 -2.24 3.24 -0.69
C TRP A 92 -1.02 3.77 -1.41
N ILE A 93 -1.19 4.21 -2.65
CA ILE A 93 -0.14 4.80 -3.49
C ILE A 93 -0.32 6.32 -3.45
N PRO A 94 0.62 7.09 -2.86
CA PRO A 94 0.57 8.54 -2.91
C PRO A 94 0.68 9.00 -4.37
N GLN A 95 -0.27 9.86 -4.79
CA GLN A 95 -0.36 10.53 -6.10
C GLN A 95 -0.92 9.72 -7.30
N VAL A 96 -1.78 8.72 -7.07
CA VAL A 96 -2.76 8.30 -8.09
C VAL A 96 -4.11 8.91 -7.73
N LEU A 97 -4.20 10.22 -7.92
CA LEU A 97 -5.42 11.01 -8.17
C LEU A 97 -4.98 12.23 -8.99
#